data_AF-A0A957R207-F1
#
_entry.id   AF-A0A957R207-F1
#
_cell.length_a   1.000
_cell.length_b   1.000
_cell.length_c   1.000
_cell.angle_alpha   90.00
_cell.angle_beta   90.00
_cell.angle_gamma   90.00
#
_symmetry.space_group_name_H-M   'P 1'
#
loop_
_entity.id
_entity.type
_entity.pdbx_description
1 polymer ?
#
loop_
_entity_poly.entity_id
_entity_poly.type
_entity_poly.pdbx_seq_one_letter_code
_entity_poly.pdbx_strand_id
1 'polypeptide(L)'
;MCDLDLSTRYAVHLPTPEQLTHLHINLMLIGCGGTGSALAPSLARIAFHGQQKGIRFHIIFVDPDIVEESNVGRQRFTPGAEVGFPKANCLATRLNLAFGLDIAAIATPFSTELLNYFPECPRSHT
;
A
#
# COMPACT_ATOMS: atom_id res chain seq x y z
N MET A 1 7.73 -23.36 -24.34
CA MET A 1 7.64 -23.31 -22.87
C MET A 1 8.84 -22.48 -22.43
N CYS A 2 8.62 -21.29 -21.88
CA CYS A 2 9.72 -20.37 -21.55
C CYS A 2 10.30 -20.81 -20.21
N ASP A 3 11.58 -21.20 -20.20
CA ASP A 3 12.31 -21.54 -18.98
C ASP A 3 12.47 -20.27 -18.13
N LEU A 4 11.88 -20.30 -16.94
CA LEU A 4 12.01 -19.24 -15.95
C LEU A 4 13.41 -19.32 -15.36
N ASP A 5 14.29 -18.38 -15.71
CA ASP A 5 15.65 -18.33 -15.17
C ASP A 5 15.63 -17.91 -13.69
N LEU A 6 15.89 -18.87 -12.79
CA LEU A 6 16.01 -18.67 -11.34
C LEU A 6 17.46 -18.40 -10.90
N SER A 7 18.38 -18.12 -11.84
CA SER A 7 19.79 -17.81 -11.53
C SER A 7 19.95 -16.59 -10.63
N THR A 8 19.01 -15.64 -10.72
CA THR A 8 18.97 -14.47 -9.83
C THR A 8 18.29 -14.86 -8.52
N ARG A 9 19.08 -15.35 -7.55
CA ARG A 9 18.61 -15.52 -6.18
C ARG A 9 18.67 -14.17 -5.46
N TYR A 10 17.52 -13.51 -5.34
CA TYR A 10 17.36 -12.47 -4.33
C TYR A 10 17.36 -13.15 -2.96
N ALA A 11 18.52 -13.20 -2.32
CA ALA A 11 18.60 -13.63 -0.93
C ALA A 11 17.85 -12.59 -0.08
N VAL A 12 16.61 -12.90 0.28
CA VAL A 12 15.84 -12.10 1.24
C VAL A 12 16.36 -12.48 2.61
N HIS A 13 17.19 -11.63 3.21
CA HIS A 13 17.54 -11.76 4.61
C HIS A 13 16.31 -11.42 5.44
N LEU A 14 15.64 -12.44 5.97
CA LEU A 14 14.51 -12.26 6.88
C LEU A 14 15.06 -11.98 8.28
N PRO A 15 14.69 -10.85 8.92
CA PRO A 15 15.09 -10.57 10.30
C PRO A 15 14.60 -11.68 11.24
N THR A 16 15.32 -11.93 12.33
CA THR A 16 14.84 -12.81 13.40
C THR A 16 13.57 -12.21 14.05
N PRO A 17 12.70 -13.01 14.69
CA PRO A 17 11.52 -12.49 15.37
C PRO A 17 11.81 -11.37 16.38
N GLU A 18 12.96 -11.40 17.07
CA GLU A 18 13.39 -10.32 17.98
C GLU A 18 13.81 -9.04 17.25
N GLN A 19 14.23 -9.14 15.99
CA GLN A 19 14.52 -7.97 15.14
C GLN A 19 13.25 -7.39 14.48
N LEU A 20 12.14 -8.14 14.49
CA LEU A 20 10.86 -7.71 13.90
C LEU A 20 10.04 -6.80 14.84
N THR A 21 10.27 -6.85 16.15
CA THR A 21 9.50 -6.09 17.17
C THR A 21 9.67 -4.57 17.08
N HIS A 22 10.67 -4.10 16.31
CA HIS A 22 10.88 -2.69 16.00
C HIS A 22 10.96 -2.44 14.49
N LEU A 23 10.51 -3.38 13.67
CA LEU A 23 10.51 -3.20 12.23
C LEU A 23 9.41 -2.21 11.83
N HIS A 24 9.84 -1.12 11.22
CA HIS A 24 8.97 -0.13 10.59
C HIS A 24 9.04 -0.31 9.08
N ILE A 25 7.88 -0.53 8.46
CA ILE A 25 7.76 -0.71 7.01
C ILE A 25 7.01 0.48 6.43
N ASN A 26 7.71 1.24 5.59
CA ASN A 26 7.15 2.32 4.80
C ASN A 26 6.79 1.77 3.42
N LEU A 27 5.52 1.85 3.05
CA LEU A 27 5.01 1.32 1.78
C LEU A 27 4.24 2.39 1.02
N MET A 28 4.68 2.70 -0.19
CA MET A 28 3.95 3.56 -1.11
C MET A 28 3.41 2.74 -2.28
N LEU A 29 2.10 2.74 -2.48
CA LEU A 29 1.48 2.19 -3.68
C LEU A 29 1.21 3.33 -4.66
N ILE A 30 2.02 3.39 -5.71
CA ILE A 30 1.88 4.37 -6.79
C ILE A 30 1.02 3.77 -7.89
N GLY A 31 -0.12 4.40 -8.16
CA GLY A 31 -1.16 3.92 -9.06
C GLY A 31 -2.16 3.02 -8.33
N CYS A 32 -3.42 3.44 -8.34
CA CYS A 32 -4.61 2.82 -7.76
C CYS A 32 -5.59 2.33 -8.85
N GLY A 33 -5.14 2.25 -10.11
CA GLY A 33 -5.90 1.68 -11.23
C GLY A 33 -6.11 0.16 -11.17
N GLY A 34 -6.10 -0.53 -12.30
CA GLY A 34 -6.38 -1.99 -12.37
C GLY A 34 -5.47 -2.84 -11.46
N THR A 35 -4.16 -2.73 -11.61
CA THR A 35 -3.18 -3.46 -10.79
C THR A 35 -3.14 -2.95 -9.35
N GLY A 36 -3.12 -1.63 -9.17
CA GLY A 36 -3.07 -1.01 -7.85
C GLY A 36 -4.25 -1.40 -6.97
N SER A 37 -5.47 -1.23 -7.49
CA SER A 37 -6.69 -1.65 -6.79
C SER A 37 -6.74 -3.16 -6.53
N ALA A 38 -6.07 -3.98 -7.37
CA ALA A 38 -5.91 -5.41 -7.13
C ALA A 38 -5.00 -5.76 -5.98
N LEU A 39 -3.88 -5.04 -5.86
CA LEU A 39 -2.84 -5.30 -4.88
C LEU A 39 -3.19 -4.73 -3.51
N ALA A 40 -3.87 -3.57 -3.46
CA ALA A 40 -4.16 -2.84 -2.23
C ALA A 40 -4.81 -3.69 -1.11
N PRO A 41 -5.80 -4.57 -1.36
CA PRO A 41 -6.36 -5.44 -0.33
C PRO A 41 -5.34 -6.41 0.29
N SER A 42 -4.42 -6.95 -0.52
CA SER A 42 -3.37 -7.85 -0.03
C SER A 42 -2.38 -7.10 0.86
N LEU A 43 -2.00 -5.88 0.47
CA LEU A 43 -1.13 -5.01 1.28
C LEU A 43 -1.77 -4.66 2.62
N ALA A 44 -3.06 -4.30 2.63
CA ALA A 44 -3.81 -4.03 3.85
C ALA A 44 -3.87 -5.25 4.77
N ARG A 45 -4.07 -6.46 4.23
CA ARG A 45 -4.08 -7.70 5.03
C ARG A 45 -2.71 -8.02 5.64
N ILE A 46 -1.63 -7.80 4.90
CA ILE A 46 -0.26 -7.95 5.41
C ILE A 46 -0.02 -6.98 6.55
N ALA A 47 -0.40 -5.71 6.38
CA ALA A 47 -0.22 -4.68 7.38
C ALA A 47 -1.03 -4.96 8.65
N PHE A 48 -2.31 -5.31 8.49
CA PHE A 48 -3.19 -5.69 9.59
C PHE A 48 -2.59 -6.86 10.40
N HIS A 49 -2.17 -7.94 9.72
CA HIS A 49 -1.59 -9.08 10.41
C HIS A 49 -0.23 -8.75 11.04
N GLY A 50 0.61 -7.98 10.35
CA GLY A 50 1.92 -7.58 10.86
C GLY A 50 1.83 -6.68 12.09
N GLN A 51 0.85 -5.77 12.14
CA GLN A 51 0.58 -4.95 13.33
C GLN A 51 0.21 -5.80 14.56
N GLN A 52 -0.54 -6.89 14.38
CA GLN A 52 -0.80 -7.86 15.45
C GLN A 52 0.46 -8.58 15.96
N LYS A 53 1.55 -8.52 15.18
CA LYS A 53 2.88 -9.07 15.53
C LYS A 53 3.87 -8.01 15.97
N GLY A 54 3.43 -6.76 16.16
CA GLY A 54 4.28 -5.65 16.61
C GLY A 54 5.03 -4.92 15.48
N ILE A 55 4.81 -5.29 14.22
CA ILE A 55 5.41 -4.60 13.07
C ILE A 55 4.60 -3.35 12.77
N ARG A 56 5.26 -2.21 12.61
CA ARG A 56 4.57 -0.95 12.27
C ARG A 56 4.59 -0.73 10.76
N PHE A 57 3.44 -0.34 10.22
CA PHE A 57 3.28 -0.02 8.80
C PHE A 57 2.86 1.43 8.65
N HIS A 58 3.53 2.14 7.75
CA HIS A 58 3.08 3.41 7.21
C HIS A 58 2.78 3.19 5.73
N ILE A 59 1.52 3.37 5.34
CA ILE A 59 1.07 3.06 3.98
C ILE A 59 0.51 4.33 3.36
N ILE A 60 0.97 4.64 2.15
CA ILE A 60 0.49 5.77 1.36
C ILE A 60 0.06 5.26 -0.01
N PHE A 61 -1.17 5.57 -0.41
CA PHE A 61 -1.66 5.35 -1.77
C PHE A 61 -1.60 6.65 -2.56
N VAL A 62 -1.05 6.60 -3.77
CA VAL A 62 -0.88 7.76 -4.64
C VAL A 62 -1.50 7.48 -5.98
N ASP A 63 -2.48 8.29 -6.38
CA ASP A 63 -3.07 8.24 -7.72
C ASP A 63 -3.78 9.58 -8.00
N PRO A 64 -3.47 10.28 -9.10
CA PRO A 64 -4.11 11.54 -9.45
C PRO A 64 -5.54 11.38 -9.98
N ASP A 65 -5.93 10.20 -10.42
CA ASP A 65 -7.17 9.99 -11.14
C ASP A 65 -8.38 9.90 -10.20
N ILE A 66 -9.53 10.22 -10.79
CA ILE A 66 -10.86 9.99 -10.21
C ILE A 66 -11.40 8.65 -10.73
N VAL A 67 -12.22 7.99 -9.92
CA VAL A 67 -12.97 6.81 -10.34
C VAL A 67 -14.05 7.23 -11.33
N GLU A 68 -13.98 6.69 -12.54
CA GLU A 68 -15.03 6.83 -13.56
C GLU A 68 -15.90 5.58 -13.66
N GLU A 69 -17.10 5.70 -14.20
CA GLU A 69 -17.97 4.55 -14.50
C GLU A 69 -17.25 3.47 -15.33
N SER A 70 -16.44 3.88 -16.30
CA SER A 70 -15.65 2.99 -17.18
C SER A 70 -14.60 2.15 -16.42
N ASN A 71 -14.31 2.51 -15.17
CA ASN A 71 -13.32 1.83 -14.33
C ASN A 71 -13.97 0.68 -13.54
N VAL A 72 -15.27 0.77 -13.27
CA VAL A 72 -16.03 -0.26 -12.56
C VAL A 72 -15.99 -1.58 -13.33
N GLY A 73 -15.81 -2.69 -12.61
CA GLY A 73 -15.74 -4.04 -13.18
C GLY A 73 -14.33 -4.47 -13.60
N ARG A 74 -13.51 -3.57 -14.16
CA ARG A 74 -12.09 -3.87 -14.50
C ARG A 74 -11.09 -3.41 -13.43
N GLN A 75 -11.50 -2.47 -12.58
CA GLN A 75 -10.79 -2.02 -11.39
C GLN A 75 -11.68 -2.27 -10.17
N ARG A 76 -11.09 -2.43 -8.99
CA ARG A 76 -11.85 -2.78 -7.77
C ARG A 76 -12.49 -1.54 -7.12
N PHE A 77 -13.34 -0.88 -7.87
CA PHE A 77 -14.20 0.23 -7.42
C PHE A 77 -15.69 -0.14 -7.52
N THR A 78 -16.48 0.55 -6.72
CA THR A 78 -17.91 0.31 -6.50
C THR A 78 -18.71 1.44 -7.16
N PRO A 79 -19.67 1.13 -8.05
CA PRO A 79 -20.35 2.14 -8.87
C PRO A 79 -21.08 3.20 -8.03
N GLY A 80 -21.89 2.78 -7.05
CA GLY A 80 -22.73 3.71 -6.28
C GLY A 80 -22.04 4.46 -5.13
N ALA A 81 -20.78 4.13 -4.83
CA ALA A 81 -20.09 4.68 -3.66
C ALA A 81 -18.78 5.40 -3.99
N GLU A 82 -18.10 5.00 -5.05
CA GLU A 82 -16.73 5.46 -5.32
C GLU A 82 -16.60 6.26 -6.62
N VAL A 83 -17.55 6.17 -7.56
CA VAL A 83 -17.54 6.98 -8.79
C VAL A 83 -17.61 8.47 -8.47
N GLY A 84 -16.76 9.26 -9.13
CA GLY A 84 -16.63 10.70 -8.93
C GLY A 84 -15.65 11.09 -7.81
N PHE A 85 -15.11 10.13 -7.06
CA PHE A 85 -14.13 10.37 -6.00
C PHE A 85 -12.71 9.93 -6.41
N PRO A 86 -11.65 10.49 -5.80
CA PRO A 86 -10.27 10.12 -6.11
C PRO A 86 -9.99 8.64 -5.83
N LYS A 87 -9.31 7.95 -6.76
CA LYS A 87 -9.02 6.52 -6.66
C LYS A 87 -8.26 6.14 -5.39
N ALA A 88 -7.22 6.91 -5.06
CA ALA A 88 -6.41 6.68 -3.87
C ALA A 88 -7.25 6.79 -2.58
N ASN A 89 -8.09 7.82 -2.49
CA ASN A 89 -8.96 8.06 -1.33
C ASN A 89 -10.00 6.96 -1.17
N CYS A 90 -10.62 6.51 -2.26
CA CYS A 90 -11.59 5.41 -2.24
C CYS A 90 -10.98 4.13 -1.66
N LEU A 91 -9.83 3.70 -2.18
CA LEU A 91 -9.14 2.49 -1.69
C LEU A 91 -8.70 2.64 -0.23
N ALA A 92 -8.06 3.75 0.12
CA ALA A 92 -7.56 3.99 1.48
C ALA A 92 -8.72 4.01 2.48
N THR A 93 -9.78 4.78 2.21
CA THR A 93 -10.97 4.86 3.07
C THR A 93 -11.61 3.49 3.26
N ARG A 94 -11.83 2.76 2.17
CA ARG A 94 -12.48 1.44 2.22
C ARG A 94 -11.66 0.44 3.03
N LEU A 95 -10.33 0.43 2.87
CA LEU A 95 -9.46 -0.51 3.58
C LEU A 95 -9.22 -0.10 5.04
N ASN A 96 -9.17 1.20 5.34
CA ASN A 96 -9.12 1.70 6.72
C ASN A 96 -10.39 1.31 7.48
N LEU A 97 -11.58 1.49 6.87
CA LEU A 97 -12.84 1.07 7.47
C LEU A 97 -12.92 -0.45 7.67
N ALA A 98 -12.40 -1.24 6.72
CA ALA A 98 -12.47 -2.70 6.79
C ALA A 98 -11.52 -3.31 7.84
N PHE A 99 -10.33 -2.74 8.02
CA PHE A 99 -9.26 -3.33 8.84
C PHE A 99 -8.85 -2.49 10.06
N GLY A 100 -9.39 -1.28 10.22
CA GLY A 100 -8.96 -0.34 11.26
C GLY A 100 -7.53 0.17 11.05
N LEU A 101 -7.11 0.34 9.79
CA LEU A 101 -5.78 0.82 9.41
C LEU A 101 -5.75 2.36 9.30
N ASP A 102 -4.55 2.90 9.15
CA ASP A 102 -4.27 4.33 8.89
C ASP A 102 -3.50 4.49 7.57
N ILE A 103 -4.11 4.05 6.47
CA ILE A 103 -3.58 4.24 5.12
C ILE A 103 -3.85 5.69 4.70
N ALA A 104 -2.81 6.44 4.37
CA ALA A 104 -2.93 7.77 3.80
C ALA A 104 -3.17 7.71 2.28
N ALA A 105 -3.81 8.76 1.73
CA ALA A 105 -4.06 8.89 0.31
C ALA A 105 -3.61 10.26 -0.20
N ILE A 106 -2.94 10.28 -1.36
CA ILE A 106 -2.48 11.49 -2.05
C ILE A 106 -3.06 11.47 -3.47
N ALA A 107 -3.99 12.39 -3.73
CA ALA A 107 -4.69 12.52 -5.01
C ALA A 107 -3.97 13.46 -5.99
N THR A 108 -2.66 13.31 -6.14
CA THR A 108 -1.83 14.11 -7.06
C THR A 108 -0.90 13.20 -7.86
N PRO A 109 -0.35 13.68 -9.00
CA PRO A 109 0.66 12.92 -9.73
C PRO A 109 1.84 12.58 -8.82
N PHE A 110 2.40 11.39 -9.02
CA PHE A 110 3.60 11.01 -8.28
C PHE A 110 4.76 11.94 -8.66
N SER A 111 5.51 12.34 -7.64
CA SER A 111 6.76 13.08 -7.77
C SER A 111 7.75 12.54 -6.74
N THR A 112 9.04 12.66 -7.01
CA THR A 112 10.10 12.12 -6.14
C THR A 112 10.08 12.74 -4.75
N GLU A 113 9.54 13.94 -4.62
CA GLU A 113 9.36 14.67 -3.36
C GLU A 113 8.42 13.92 -2.41
N LEU A 114 7.46 13.15 -2.95
CA LEU A 114 6.56 12.33 -2.14
C LEU A 114 7.28 11.20 -1.40
N LEU A 115 8.48 10.80 -1.81
CA LEU A 115 9.25 9.81 -1.06
C LEU A 115 9.62 10.31 0.34
N ASN A 116 9.62 11.64 0.56
CA ASN A 116 9.88 12.27 1.84
C ASN A 116 8.62 12.35 2.74
N TYR A 117 7.45 11.91 2.27
CA TYR A 117 6.22 11.91 3.07
C TYR A 117 6.17 10.82 4.14
N PHE A 118 7.06 9.83 4.08
CA PHE A 118 7.21 8.92 5.21
C PHE A 118 7.91 9.65 6.35
N PRO A 119 7.33 9.67 7.57
CA PRO A 119 8.04 10.20 8.71
C PRO A 119 9.36 9.44 8.87
N GLU A 120 10.45 10.17 9.09
CA GLU A 120 11.72 9.58 9.52
C GLU A 120 11.43 8.69 10.74
N CYS A 121 11.88 7.44 10.68
CA CYS A 121 11.85 6.57 11.86
C CYS A 121 12.65 7.28 12.96
N PRO A 122 12.10 7.54 14.16
CA PRO A 122 12.89 8.07 15.25
C PRO A 122 14.04 7.09 15.47
N ARG A 123 15.27 7.52 15.21
CA ARG A 123 16.45 6.69 15.46
C ARG A 123 16.37 6.29 16.93
N SER A 124 16.27 5.00 17.21
CA SER A 124 16.38 4.51 18.58
C SER A 124 17.74 4.98 19.09
N HIS A 125 17.73 5.98 19.95
CA HIS A 125 18.88 6.29 20.77
C HIS A 125 19.18 5.03 21.58
N THR A 126 20.40 4.55 21.41
CA THR A 126 21.07 3.47 22.14
C THR A 126 20.67 3.35 23.59
#